data_AF-A0A3A8LRI9-F1
#
_entry.id   AF-A0A3A8LRI9-F1
#
_cell.length_a   1.000
_cell.length_b   1.000
_cell.length_c   1.000
_cell.angle_alpha   90.00
_cell.angle_beta   90.00
_cell.angle_gamma   90.00
#
_symmetry.space_group_name_H-M   'P 1'
#
loop_
_entity.id
_entity.type
_entity.pdbx_description
1 polymer ?
#
loop_
_entity_poly.entity_id
_entity_poly.type
_entity_poly.pdbx_seq_one_letter_code
_entity_poly.pdbx_strand_id
1 'polypeptide(L)'
;MSNAAPVFRKPLGMPRKFHKRITIDGAEYDLCHPTTGDKADVVALSQKAGDINEQREPMGIDGGLRFLGRAACACLYYPGGARRVFDVREDADAVKNEPWLDEHQADVLAAFGGPTVQEARGNSEATPS
;
A
#
# COMPACT_ATOMS: atom_id res chain seq x y z
N MET A 1 3.71 38.65 -20.12
CA MET A 1 3.58 37.29 -20.67
C MET A 1 3.91 36.31 -19.54
N SER A 2 2.92 35.61 -18.97
CA SER A 2 3.18 34.65 -17.90
C SER A 2 3.77 33.38 -18.49
N ASN A 3 5.02 33.09 -18.14
CA ASN A 3 5.72 31.90 -18.57
C ASN A 3 5.29 30.74 -17.66
N ALA A 4 4.07 30.21 -17.86
CA ALA A 4 3.62 29.03 -17.16
C ALA A 4 4.34 27.81 -17.74
N ALA A 5 5.28 27.26 -16.99
CA ALA A 5 5.97 26.02 -17.38
C ALA A 5 4.95 24.91 -17.68
N PRO A 6 5.12 24.12 -18.75
CA PRO A 6 4.19 23.05 -19.09
C PRO A 6 4.13 22.03 -17.94
N VAL A 7 2.93 21.82 -17.40
CA VAL A 7 2.68 20.77 -16.40
C VAL A 7 2.60 19.43 -17.13
N PHE A 8 3.72 18.73 -17.21
CA PHE A 8 3.76 17.39 -17.77
C PHE A 8 2.94 16.45 -16.87
N ARG A 9 1.91 15.79 -17.43
CA ARG A 9 1.21 14.71 -16.72
C ARG A 9 2.21 13.59 -16.45
N LYS A 10 2.22 13.03 -15.23
CA LYS A 10 3.01 11.84 -14.92
C LYS A 10 2.63 10.73 -15.92
N PRO A 11 3.55 10.21 -16.74
CA PRO A 11 3.24 9.13 -17.68
C PRO A 11 2.70 7.90 -16.95
N LEU A 12 1.81 7.16 -17.60
CA LEU A 12 1.41 5.83 -17.15
C LEU A 12 2.65 4.94 -17.03
N GLY A 13 2.71 4.12 -15.99
CA GLY A 13 3.83 3.17 -15.78
C GLY A 13 5.06 3.74 -15.07
N MET A 14 5.05 5.00 -14.62
CA MET A 14 6.11 5.53 -13.78
C MET A 14 6.15 4.86 -12.39
N PRO A 15 7.33 4.77 -11.75
CA PRO A 15 7.48 4.24 -10.40
C PRO A 15 6.47 4.81 -9.41
N ARG A 16 5.97 3.93 -8.53
CA ARG A 16 5.14 4.33 -7.40
C ARG A 16 5.95 5.11 -6.39
N LYS A 17 5.25 5.84 -5.54
CA LYS A 17 5.89 6.63 -4.48
C LYS A 17 6.44 5.64 -3.45
N PHE A 18 7.75 5.55 -3.37
CA PHE A 18 8.46 4.71 -2.39
C PHE A 18 8.05 5.08 -0.96
N HIS A 19 7.88 4.07 -0.11
CA HIS A 19 7.64 4.20 1.32
C HIS A 19 8.83 3.65 2.12
N LYS A 20 9.17 2.38 1.90
CA LYS A 20 10.22 1.67 2.65
C LYS A 20 10.75 0.50 1.84
N ARG A 21 12.01 0.13 2.07
CA ARG A 21 12.57 -1.14 1.58
C ARG A 21 12.53 -2.18 2.70
N ILE A 22 12.09 -3.40 2.36
CA ILE A 22 12.04 -4.55 3.26
C ILE A 22 12.86 -5.70 2.68
N THR A 23 13.23 -6.65 3.53
CA THR A 23 13.95 -7.87 3.13
C THR A 23 13.07 -9.07 3.42
N ILE A 24 12.79 -9.89 2.41
CA ILE A 24 12.04 -11.15 2.54
C ILE A 24 12.96 -12.26 2.03
N ASP A 25 13.29 -13.23 2.88
CA ASP A 25 14.19 -14.35 2.56
C ASP A 25 15.52 -13.92 1.92
N GLY A 26 16.08 -12.80 2.39
CA GLY A 26 17.35 -12.25 1.89
C GLY A 26 17.25 -11.47 0.57
N ALA A 27 16.06 -11.33 -0.01
CA ALA A 27 15.79 -10.50 -1.19
C ALA A 27 15.15 -9.15 -0.82
N GLU A 28 15.53 -8.10 -1.55
CA GLU A 28 15.01 -6.75 -1.31
C GLU A 28 13.71 -6.48 -2.09
N TYR A 29 12.74 -5.86 -1.42
CA TYR A 29 11.48 -5.40 -2.00
C TYR A 29 11.13 -4.00 -1.55
N ASP A 30 10.42 -3.26 -2.40
CA ASP A 30 9.96 -1.91 -2.09
C ASP A 30 8.49 -1.92 -1.69
N LEU A 31 8.20 -1.49 -0.47
CA LEU A 31 6.87 -1.02 -0.12
C LEU A 31 6.68 0.37 -0.71
N CYS A 32 5.63 0.52 -1.51
CA CYS A 32 5.26 1.76 -2.16
C CYS A 32 3.82 2.15 -1.79
N HIS A 33 3.54 3.44 -1.77
CA HIS A 33 2.18 3.93 -1.62
C HIS A 33 1.35 3.57 -2.86
N PRO A 34 0.25 2.83 -2.69
CA PRO A 34 -0.68 2.52 -3.78
C PRO A 34 -1.45 3.79 -4.16
N THR A 35 -1.97 3.82 -5.38
CA THR A 35 -2.80 4.95 -5.81
C THR A 35 -4.18 4.91 -5.15
N THR A 36 -4.92 6.02 -5.19
CA THR A 36 -6.31 6.04 -4.71
C THR A 36 -7.19 5.01 -5.44
N GLY A 37 -6.95 4.77 -6.73
CA GLY A 37 -7.66 3.73 -7.49
C GLY A 37 -7.36 2.32 -6.97
N ASP A 38 -6.09 2.02 -6.69
CA ASP A 38 -5.70 0.73 -6.12
C ASP A 38 -6.33 0.50 -4.73
N LYS A 39 -6.37 1.54 -3.89
CA LYS A 39 -7.02 1.48 -2.58
C LYS A 39 -8.51 1.21 -2.72
N ALA A 40 -9.17 1.88 -3.67
CA ALA A 40 -10.59 1.66 -3.96
C ALA A 40 -10.85 0.22 -4.45
N ASP A 41 -9.98 -0.31 -5.32
CA ASP A 41 -10.07 -1.70 -5.79
C ASP A 41 -9.90 -2.70 -4.64
N VAL A 42 -8.93 -2.51 -3.74
CA VAL A 42 -8.76 -3.35 -2.55
C VAL A 42 -10.02 -3.35 -1.69
N VAL A 43 -10.58 -2.17 -1.39
CA VAL A 43 -11.81 -2.06 -0.59
C VAL A 43 -12.99 -2.75 -1.29
N ALA A 44 -13.19 -2.51 -2.58
CA ALA A 44 -14.29 -3.11 -3.35
C ALA A 44 -14.17 -4.65 -3.43
N LEU A 45 -12.96 -5.17 -3.66
CA LEU A 45 -12.70 -6.61 -3.66
C LEU A 45 -12.95 -7.24 -2.29
N SER A 46 -12.51 -6.56 -1.23
CA SER A 46 -12.68 -7.03 0.15
C SER A 46 -14.16 -7.07 0.55
N GLN A 47 -14.93 -6.03 0.20
CA GLN A 47 -16.38 -6.00 0.43
C GLN A 47 -17.08 -7.11 -0.34
N LYS A 48 -16.74 -7.29 -1.62
CA LYS A 48 -17.31 -8.35 -2.46
C LYS A 48 -17.01 -9.76 -1.93
N ALA A 49 -15.83 -9.97 -1.36
CA ALA A 49 -15.42 -11.24 -0.77
C ALA A 49 -16.00 -11.47 0.64
N GLY A 50 -16.64 -10.45 1.23
CA GLY A 50 -17.11 -10.50 2.62
C GLY A 50 -15.98 -10.43 3.63
N ASP A 51 -14.81 -9.91 3.25
CA ASP A 51 -13.66 -9.72 4.14
C ASP A 51 -13.90 -8.55 5.11
N ILE A 52 -14.61 -7.52 4.63
CA ILE A 52 -15.01 -6.33 5.39
C ILE A 52 -16.49 -5.97 5.12
N ASN A 53 -17.13 -5.29 6.07
CA ASN A 53 -18.50 -4.79 5.91
C ASN A 53 -18.57 -3.44 5.15
N GLU A 54 -19.78 -2.88 5.04
CA GLU A 54 -20.02 -1.58 4.40
C GLU A 54 -19.31 -0.42 5.11
N GLN A 55 -19.14 -0.53 6.43
CA GLN A 55 -18.41 0.41 7.28
C GLN A 55 -16.89 0.20 7.25
N ARG A 56 -16.40 -0.75 6.43
CA ARG A 56 -14.99 -1.15 6.28
C ARG A 56 -14.38 -1.79 7.52
N GLU A 57 -15.22 -2.42 8.33
CA GLU A 57 -14.79 -3.20 9.50
C GLU A 57 -14.60 -4.66 9.10
N PRO A 58 -13.59 -5.37 9.63
CA PRO A 58 -13.35 -6.78 9.34
C PRO A 58 -14.53 -7.67 9.73
N MET A 59 -14.91 -8.57 8.83
CA MET A 59 -15.89 -9.63 9.09
C MET A 59 -15.19 -10.84 9.72
N GLY A 60 -14.66 -10.64 10.93
CA GLY A 60 -13.88 -11.63 11.66
C GLY A 60 -12.37 -11.59 11.35
N ILE A 61 -11.62 -12.48 12.02
CA ILE A 61 -10.14 -12.48 11.96
C ILE A 61 -9.66 -12.78 10.53
N ASP A 62 -10.21 -13.81 9.88
CA ASP A 62 -9.78 -14.22 8.54
C ASP A 62 -10.07 -13.15 7.48
N GLY A 63 -11.19 -12.42 7.61
CA GLY A 63 -11.49 -11.27 6.77
C GLY A 63 -10.49 -10.14 6.94
N GLY A 64 -10.08 -9.85 8.18
CA GLY A 64 -9.02 -8.89 8.47
C GLY A 64 -7.67 -9.28 7.84
N LEU A 65 -7.29 -10.56 7.94
CA LEU A 65 -6.05 -11.07 7.35
C LEU A 65 -6.08 -11.04 5.82
N ARG A 66 -7.20 -11.38 5.18
CA ARG A 66 -7.35 -11.22 3.72
C ARG A 66 -7.27 -9.77 3.28
N PHE A 67 -7.89 -8.85 4.02
CA PHE A 67 -7.75 -7.42 3.74
C PHE A 67 -6.29 -6.98 3.83
N LEU A 68 -5.56 -7.41 4.86
CA LEU A 68 -4.12 -7.15 5.00
C LEU A 68 -3.32 -7.74 3.82
N GLY A 69 -3.61 -8.97 3.42
CA GLY A 69 -3.00 -9.60 2.24
C GLY A 69 -3.24 -8.80 0.95
N ARG A 70 -4.48 -8.33 0.71
CA ARG A 70 -4.80 -7.45 -0.43
C ARG A 70 -4.04 -6.13 -0.37
N ALA A 71 -3.92 -5.53 0.81
CA ALA A 71 -3.14 -4.31 1.01
C ALA A 71 -1.65 -4.55 0.70
N ALA A 72 -1.09 -5.68 1.16
CA ALA A 72 0.28 -6.08 0.85
C ALA A 72 0.49 -6.26 -0.66
N CYS A 73 -0.41 -6.94 -1.38
CA CYS A 73 -0.34 -7.07 -2.84
C CYS A 73 -0.34 -5.71 -3.55
N ALA A 74 -1.10 -4.73 -3.03
CA ALA A 74 -1.17 -3.40 -3.62
C ALA A 74 0.10 -2.56 -3.35
N CYS A 75 0.80 -2.84 -2.24
CA CYS A 75 1.92 -2.08 -1.72
C CYS A 75 3.30 -2.66 -2.08
N LEU A 76 3.43 -3.96 -2.35
CA LEU A 76 4.72 -4.61 -2.57
C LEU A 76 5.15 -4.58 -4.04
N TYR A 77 6.32 -4.01 -4.30
CA TYR A 77 6.92 -3.88 -5.61
C TYR A 77 8.33 -4.46 -5.63
N TYR A 78 8.76 -4.89 -6.81
CA TYR A 78 10.18 -5.10 -7.05
C TYR A 78 10.95 -3.78 -6.88
N PRO A 79 12.25 -3.85 -6.54
CA PRO A 79 13.09 -2.66 -6.40
C PRO A 79 12.94 -1.68 -7.58
N GLY A 80 12.73 -0.41 -7.24
CA GLY A 80 12.45 0.66 -8.21
C GLY A 80 10.97 0.96 -8.42
N GLY A 81 10.05 0.24 -7.77
CA GLY A 81 8.64 0.63 -7.62
C GLY A 81 7.81 0.65 -8.91
N ALA A 82 8.30 0.08 -10.01
CA ALA A 82 7.63 0.08 -11.30
C ALA A 82 6.69 -1.13 -11.50
N ARG A 83 7.02 -2.28 -10.92
CA ARG A 83 6.29 -3.55 -11.08
C ARG A 83 5.88 -4.12 -9.72
N ARG A 84 4.60 -4.48 -9.58
CA ARG A 84 4.10 -5.19 -8.40
C ARG A 84 4.66 -6.60 -8.34
N VAL A 85 4.83 -7.10 -7.12
CA VAL A 85 5.20 -8.50 -6.88
C VAL A 85 4.00 -9.42 -7.11
N PHE A 86 2.83 -8.99 -6.64
CA PHE A 86 1.61 -9.79 -6.59
C PHE A 86 0.45 -9.12 -7.32
N ASP A 87 -0.51 -9.94 -7.75
CA ASP A 87 -1.83 -9.50 -8.19
C ASP A 87 -2.80 -9.44 -6.99
N VAL A 88 -3.49 -8.30 -6.85
CA VAL A 88 -4.42 -8.04 -5.73
C VAL A 88 -5.67 -8.93 -5.79
N ARG A 89 -6.06 -9.38 -6.98
CA ARG A 89 -7.26 -10.20 -7.22
C ARG A 89 -6.98 -11.67 -6.99
N GLU A 90 -5.78 -12.13 -7.30
CA GLU A 90 -5.44 -13.56 -7.34
C GLU A 90 -4.62 -14.02 -6.13
N ASP A 91 -3.68 -13.22 -5.65
CA ASP A 91 -2.65 -13.71 -4.71
C ASP A 91 -2.98 -13.47 -3.24
N ALA A 92 -4.04 -12.71 -2.92
CA ALA A 92 -4.31 -12.26 -1.56
C ALA A 92 -4.50 -13.41 -0.54
N ASP A 93 -5.11 -14.52 -0.95
CA ASP A 93 -5.30 -15.69 -0.09
C ASP A 93 -4.01 -16.46 0.17
N ALA A 94 -3.02 -16.40 -0.74
CA ALA A 94 -1.70 -16.95 -0.48
C ALA A 94 -0.91 -16.02 0.43
N VAL A 95 -0.85 -14.73 0.08
CA VAL A 95 -0.07 -13.70 0.80
C VAL A 95 -0.48 -13.58 2.27
N LYS A 96 -1.76 -13.74 2.62
CA LYS A 96 -2.20 -13.65 4.02
C LYS A 96 -1.60 -14.72 4.94
N ASN A 97 -1.09 -15.82 4.38
CA ASN A 97 -0.52 -16.94 5.14
C ASN A 97 1.00 -16.89 5.19
N GLU A 98 1.62 -15.88 4.57
CA GLU A 98 3.07 -15.77 4.50
C GLU A 98 3.66 -15.17 5.80
N PRO A 99 4.68 -15.80 6.42
CA PRO A 99 5.23 -15.34 7.70
C PRO A 99 5.81 -13.92 7.68
N TRP A 100 6.38 -13.49 6.55
CA TRP A 100 6.95 -12.15 6.42
C TRP A 100 5.89 -11.05 6.57
N LEU A 101 4.62 -11.36 6.32
CA LEU A 101 3.54 -10.39 6.45
C LEU A 101 3.30 -10.01 7.91
N ASP A 102 3.47 -10.95 8.83
CA ASP A 102 3.38 -10.68 10.28
C ASP A 102 4.52 -9.75 10.73
N GLU A 103 5.72 -9.95 10.20
CA GLU A 103 6.90 -9.12 10.48
C GLU A 103 6.75 -7.69 9.95
N HIS A 104 6.08 -7.52 8.80
CA HIS A 104 5.97 -6.26 8.07
C HIS A 104 4.57 -5.64 8.06
N GLN A 105 3.62 -6.17 8.85
CA GLN A 105 2.23 -5.71 8.90
C GLN A 105 2.12 -4.19 9.07
N ALA A 106 2.85 -3.64 10.03
CA ALA A 106 2.79 -2.22 10.35
C ALA A 106 3.28 -1.36 9.17
N ASP A 107 4.35 -1.77 8.50
CA ASP A 107 4.89 -1.08 7.33
C ASP A 107 3.94 -1.16 6.13
N VAL A 108 3.30 -2.32 5.92
CA VAL A 108 2.28 -2.49 4.87
C VAL A 108 1.10 -1.57 5.11
N LEU A 109 0.59 -1.51 6.33
CA LEU A 109 -0.52 -0.65 6.70
C LEU A 109 -0.15 0.83 6.60
N ALA A 110 1.07 1.23 6.97
CA ALA A 110 1.56 2.60 6.79
C ALA A 110 1.70 2.98 5.31
N ALA A 111 2.22 2.07 4.48
CA ALA A 111 2.28 2.25 3.03
C ALA A 111 0.87 2.39 2.43
N PHE A 112 -0.07 1.53 2.84
CA PHE A 112 -1.43 1.48 2.32
C PHE A 112 -2.29 2.66 2.78
N GLY A 113 -2.33 2.94 4.08
CA GLY A 113 -3.10 4.03 4.68
C GLY A 113 -2.57 5.41 4.31
N GLY A 114 -1.24 5.55 4.24
CA GLY A 114 -0.57 6.85 4.27
C GLY A 114 -0.28 7.29 5.71
N PRO A 115 0.40 8.44 5.91
CA PRO A 115 0.79 8.90 7.24
C PRO A 115 -0.44 9.09 8.13
N THR A 116 -0.36 8.60 9.35
CA THR A 116 -1.36 8.87 10.39
C THR A 116 -1.36 10.36 10.75
N VAL A 117 -2.46 10.86 11.30
CA VAL A 117 -2.56 12.27 11.74
C VAL A 117 -1.47 12.63 12.77
N GLN A 118 -1.04 11.67 13.59
CA GLN A 118 0.04 11.85 14.55
C GLN A 118 1.42 11.97 13.87
N GLU A 119 1.72 11.15 12.86
CA GLU A 119 2.97 11.23 12.09
C GLU A 119 3.05 12.49 11.21
N ALA A 120 1.91 12.96 10.69
CA ALA A 120 1.85 14.22 9.95
C ALA A 120 2.11 15.45 10.86
N ARG A 121 1.70 15.38 12.14
CA ARG A 121 1.93 16.44 13.13
C ARG A 121 3.39 16.49 13.59
N GLY A 122 4.01 15.33 13.88
CA GLY A 122 5.41 15.27 14.30
C GLY A 122 6.40 15.81 13.25
N ASN A 123 6.14 15.60 11.95
CA ASN A 123 6.97 16.13 10.87
C ASN A 123 6.80 17.64 10.62
N SER A 124 5.76 18.26 11.18
CA SER A 124 5.51 19.71 11.03
C SER A 124 6.18 20.54 12.13
N GLU A 125 6.49 19.94 13.28
CA GLU A 125 7.18 20.59 14.40
C GLU A 125 8.71 20.66 14.23
N ALA A 126 9.28 19.87 13.31
CA ALA A 126 10.71 19.80 13.04
C ALA A 126 11.22 20.81 11.98
N THR A 127 10.50 21.90 11.71
CA THR A 127 10.99 22.99 10.86
C THR A 127 11.46 24.15 11.74
N PRO A 128 12.78 24.32 12.00
CA PRO A 128 13.27 25.55 12.62
C PRO A 128 13.12 26.67 11.60
N SER A 129 12.41 27.75 11.99
CA SER A 129 12.46 29.03 11.28
C SER A 129 13.79 29.73 11.53
#